data_AF-A0A523VND4-F1
#
_entry.id   AF-A0A523VND4-F1
#
_cell.length_a   1.000
_cell.length_b   1.000
_cell.length_c   1.000
_cell.angle_alpha   90.00
_cell.angle_beta   90.00
_cell.angle_gamma   90.00
#
_symmetry.space_group_name_H-M   'P 1'
#
loop_
_entity.id
_entity.type
_entity.pdbx_description
1 polymer ?
#
loop_
_entity_poly.entity_id
_entity_poly.type
_entity_poly.pdbx_seq_one_letter_code
_entity_poly.pdbx_strand_id
1 'polypeptide(L)'
;MSNEEIQNRLNRKNLIIRLIILVAYLSILLYFYSLLLEFGINPLIITLLIAFVFLTTIGPFLRRNKRSLYSRMFPDRRRKIKINNQKEQISSKRKKGLQQSQTKIFKPVNLDFKYRKSIIKKCENCGNIVPNFVDICPFCKNQIIY
;
A
#
# COMPACT_ATOMS: atom_id res chain seq x y z
N MET A 1 8.03 8.88 30.89
CA MET A 1 8.55 7.91 29.91
C MET A 1 8.14 8.35 28.53
N SER A 2 9.09 8.65 27.66
CA SER A 2 8.83 9.16 26.31
C SER A 2 8.46 8.02 25.36
N ASN A 3 7.63 8.30 24.35
CA ASN A 3 7.23 7.30 23.34
C ASN A 3 8.42 6.68 22.58
N GLU A 4 9.58 7.34 22.58
CA GLU A 4 10.81 6.89 21.93
C GLU A 4 11.49 5.73 22.70
N GLU A 5 11.45 5.74 24.03
CA GLU A 5 12.04 4.66 24.86
C GLU A 5 11.28 3.34 24.69
N ILE A 6 9.96 3.41 24.51
CA ILE A 6 9.10 2.24 24.34
C ILE A 6 9.36 1.58 22.97
N GLN A 7 9.52 2.37 21.91
CA GLN A 7 9.81 1.83 20.57
C GLN A 7 11.19 1.15 20.51
N ASN A 8 12.20 1.71 21.14
CA ASN A 8 13.54 1.13 21.18
C ASN A 8 13.59 -0.21 21.93
N ARG A 9 12.83 -0.35 23.02
CA ARG A 9 12.71 -1.63 23.74
C ARG A 9 12.03 -2.72 22.90
N LEU A 10 10.96 -2.37 22.17
CA LEU A 10 10.27 -3.31 21.28
C LEU A 10 11.18 -3.79 20.13
N ASN A 11 11.94 -2.87 19.53
CA ASN A 11 12.89 -3.20 18.46
C ASN A 11 14.02 -4.11 18.96
N ARG A 12 14.59 -3.86 20.15
CA ARG A 12 15.60 -4.75 20.77
C ARG A 12 15.06 -6.15 21.04
N LYS A 13 13.85 -6.26 21.61
CA LYS A 13 13.21 -7.57 21.87
C LYS A 13 13.00 -8.36 20.57
N ASN A 14 12.53 -7.71 19.50
CA ASN A 14 12.35 -8.36 18.21
C ASN A 14 13.68 -8.84 17.59
N LEU A 15 14.78 -8.08 17.76
CA LEU A 15 16.11 -8.50 17.32
C LEU A 15 16.62 -9.71 18.11
N ILE A 16 16.44 -9.70 19.43
CA ILE A 16 16.83 -10.83 20.30
C ILE A 16 16.05 -12.09 19.91
N ILE A 17 14.72 -11.99 19.72
CA ILE A 17 13.89 -13.13 19.30
C ILE A 17 14.34 -13.67 17.94
N ARG A 18 14.64 -12.80 16.97
CA ARG A 18 15.18 -13.23 15.67
C ARG A 18 16.51 -13.96 15.80
N LEU A 19 17.39 -13.48 16.68
CA LEU A 19 18.69 -14.10 16.92
C LEU A 19 18.53 -15.48 17.56
N ILE A 20 17.65 -15.61 18.55
CA ILE A 20 17.33 -16.89 19.19
C ILE A 20 16.80 -17.90 18.17
N ILE A 21 15.86 -17.49 17.30
CA ILE A 21 15.30 -18.36 16.26
C ILE A 21 16.40 -18.82 15.29
N LEU A 22 17.32 -17.93 14.91
CA LEU A 22 18.43 -18.25 14.01
C LEU A 22 19.39 -19.27 14.63
N VAL A 23 19.76 -19.06 15.91
CA VAL A 23 20.63 -19.99 16.65
C VAL A 23 19.96 -21.36 16.79
N ALA A 24 18.69 -21.41 17.16
CA ALA A 24 17.93 -22.65 17.25
C ALA A 24 17.81 -23.37 15.90
N TYR A 25 17.65 -22.63 14.82
CA TYR A 25 17.62 -23.20 13.48
C TYR A 25 18.97 -23.82 13.08
N LEU A 26 20.07 -23.12 13.36
CA LEU A 26 21.42 -23.63 13.09
C LEU A 26 21.73 -24.89 13.90
N SER A 27 21.35 -24.94 15.18
CA SER A 27 21.60 -26.12 16.01
C SER A 27 20.84 -27.35 15.51
N ILE A 28 19.58 -27.18 15.08
CA ILE A 28 18.79 -28.26 14.46
C ILE A 28 19.47 -28.76 13.18
N LEU A 29 19.93 -27.85 12.32
CA LEU A 29 20.63 -28.21 11.07
C LEU A 29 21.90 -29.01 11.33
N LEU A 30 22.69 -28.60 12.32
CA LEU A 30 23.92 -29.29 12.73
C LEU A 30 23.62 -30.69 13.28
N TYR A 31 22.56 -30.83 14.06
CA TYR A 31 22.11 -32.14 14.56
C TYR A 31 21.73 -33.09 13.42
N PHE A 32 20.94 -32.63 12.45
CA PHE A 32 20.59 -33.43 11.27
C PHE A 32 21.82 -33.83 10.44
N TYR A 33 22.79 -32.93 10.28
CA TYR A 33 24.05 -33.22 9.58
C TYR A 33 24.80 -34.39 10.22
N SER A 34 24.99 -34.35 11.55
CA SER A 34 25.66 -35.42 12.29
C SER A 34 24.92 -36.75 12.18
N LEU A 35 23.59 -36.72 12.30
CA LEU A 35 22.75 -37.91 12.20
C LEU A 35 22.85 -38.55 10.80
N LEU A 36 22.81 -37.74 9.74
CA LEU A 36 22.95 -38.22 8.36
C LEU A 36 24.35 -38.81 8.08
N LEU A 37 25.41 -38.28 8.69
CA LEU A 37 26.76 -38.84 8.57
C LEU A 37 26.87 -40.22 9.23
N GLU A 38 26.21 -40.42 10.38
CA GLU A 38 26.21 -41.70 11.11
C GLU A 38 25.52 -42.81 10.31
N PHE A 39 24.52 -42.47 9.49
CA PHE A 39 23.88 -43.40 8.55
C PHE A 39 24.75 -43.74 7.32
N GLY A 40 25.98 -43.23 7.21
CA GLY A 40 26.89 -43.52 6.11
C GLY A 40 26.43 -42.95 4.77
N ILE A 41 25.55 -41.95 4.78
CA ILE A 41 25.06 -41.29 3.57
C ILE A 41 26.21 -40.51 2.93
N ASN A 42 26.29 -40.54 1.59
CA ASN A 42 27.29 -39.77 0.86
C ASN A 42 27.25 -38.28 1.25
N PRO A 43 28.39 -37.67 1.60
CA PRO A 43 28.44 -36.30 2.10
C PRO A 43 27.88 -35.28 1.10
N LEU A 44 27.98 -35.55 -0.21
CA LEU A 44 27.37 -34.75 -1.26
C LEU A 44 25.84 -34.70 -1.20
N ILE A 45 25.19 -35.81 -0.81
CA ILE A 45 23.72 -35.87 -0.69
C ILE A 45 23.28 -35.09 0.55
N ILE A 46 24.04 -35.20 1.64
CA ILE A 46 23.79 -34.49 2.90
C ILE A 46 23.86 -32.97 2.68
N THR A 47 24.90 -32.48 2.01
CA THR A 47 25.04 -31.04 1.73
C THR A 47 23.93 -30.53 0.83
N LEU A 48 23.50 -31.31 -0.16
CA LEU A 48 22.39 -30.95 -1.04
C LEU A 48 21.06 -30.82 -0.26
N LEU A 49 20.77 -31.78 0.62
CA LEU A 49 19.57 -31.75 1.47
C LEU A 49 19.56 -30.55 2.41
N ILE A 50 20.69 -30.26 3.05
CA ILE A 50 20.84 -29.09 3.92
C ILE A 50 20.64 -27.79 3.14
N ALA A 51 21.24 -27.68 1.96
CA ALA A 51 21.07 -26.52 1.09
C ALA A 51 19.59 -26.33 0.68
N PHE A 52 18.87 -27.42 0.40
CA PHE A 52 17.45 -27.37 0.06
C PHE A 52 16.59 -26.86 1.23
N VAL A 53 16.80 -27.40 2.43
CA VAL A 53 16.11 -26.94 3.66
C VAL A 53 16.45 -25.47 3.96
N PHE A 54 17.70 -25.07 3.75
CA PHE A 54 18.13 -23.68 3.91
C PHE A 54 17.47 -22.72 2.90
N LEU A 55 17.37 -23.10 1.63
CA LEU A 55 16.72 -22.28 0.60
C LEU A 55 15.21 -22.14 0.82
N THR A 56 14.56 -23.22 1.26
CA THR A 56 13.10 -23.22 1.54
C THR A 56 12.75 -22.33 2.72
N THR A 57 13.59 -22.27 3.75
CA THR A 57 13.40 -21.38 4.90
C THR A 57 13.73 -19.91 4.61
N ILE A 58 14.67 -19.66 3.70
CA ILE A 58 14.98 -18.31 3.21
C ILE A 58 13.83 -17.71 2.40
N GLY A 59 13.09 -18.49 1.62
CA GLY A 59 11.99 -18.00 0.77
C GLY A 59 10.99 -17.08 1.49
N PRO A 60 10.38 -17.52 2.61
CA PRO A 60 9.50 -16.69 3.44
C PRO A 60 10.19 -15.46 4.04
N PHE A 61 11.48 -15.58 4.40
CA PHE A 61 12.26 -14.49 5.00
C PHE A 61 12.63 -13.40 3.98
N LEU A 62 12.96 -13.79 2.75
CA LEU A 62 13.30 -12.89 1.64
C LEU A 62 12.07 -12.36 0.89
N ARG A 63 10.86 -12.87 1.20
CA ARG A 63 9.61 -12.39 0.62
C ARG A 63 9.38 -10.94 1.06
N ARG A 64 9.92 -9.98 0.30
CA ARG A 64 9.58 -8.56 0.43
C ARG A 64 8.06 -8.45 0.47
N ASN A 65 7.53 -7.76 1.48
CA ASN A 65 6.11 -7.42 1.61
C ASN A 65 5.66 -6.58 0.41
N LYS A 66 5.51 -7.22 -0.75
CA LYS A 66 4.87 -6.65 -1.93
C LYS A 66 3.40 -6.60 -1.57
N ARG A 67 2.93 -5.39 -1.24
CA ARG A 67 1.50 -5.13 -1.08
C ARG A 67 0.78 -5.71 -2.29
N SER A 68 -0.24 -6.53 -2.04
CA SER A 68 -1.09 -7.02 -3.12
C SER A 68 -1.63 -5.81 -3.90
N LEU A 69 -1.76 -5.95 -5.22
CA LEU A 69 -2.35 -4.90 -6.06
C LEU A 69 -3.70 -4.44 -5.49
N TYR A 70 -4.48 -5.38 -4.96
CA TYR A 70 -5.73 -5.11 -4.26
C TYR A 70 -5.57 -4.16 -3.07
N SER A 71 -4.62 -4.43 -2.15
CA SER A 71 -4.36 -3.54 -1.00
C SER A 71 -3.81 -2.16 -1.38
N ARG A 72 -3.35 -1.99 -2.62
CA ARG A 72 -2.89 -0.72 -3.19
C ARG A 72 -4.05 0.07 -3.79
N MET A 73 -5.03 -0.61 -4.38
CA MET A 73 -6.22 -0.02 -4.99
C MET A 73 -7.31 0.29 -3.94
N PHE A 74 -7.44 -0.56 -2.91
CA PHE A 74 -8.39 -0.41 -1.82
C PHE A 74 -7.64 -0.31 -0.48
N PRO A 75 -7.13 0.88 -0.13
CA PRO A 75 -6.46 1.08 1.15
C PRO A 75 -7.45 0.87 2.30
N ASP A 76 -7.15 -0.11 3.12
CA ASP A 76 -7.97 -0.56 4.25
C ASP A 76 -8.32 0.59 5.22
N ARG A 77 -9.54 0.58 5.77
CA ARG A 77 -10.13 1.69 6.55
C ARG A 77 -9.32 1.99 7.81
N ARG A 78 -8.75 0.96 8.45
CA ARG A 78 -7.86 1.10 9.63
C ARG A 78 -6.59 1.90 9.32
N ARG A 79 -6.13 1.89 8.07
CA ARG A 79 -4.93 2.60 7.65
C ARG A 79 -5.17 4.10 7.48
N LYS A 80 -6.36 4.49 7.03
CA LYS A 80 -6.77 5.91 6.95
C LYS A 80 -6.80 6.56 8.34
N ILE A 81 -7.26 5.83 9.36
CA ILE A 81 -7.33 6.33 10.75
C ILE A 81 -5.92 6.65 11.29
N LYS A 82 -4.93 5.77 11.10
CA LYS A 82 -3.55 6.04 11.55
C LYS A 82 -2.91 7.25 10.85
N ILE A 83 -3.16 7.42 9.55
CA ILE A 83 -2.61 8.56 8.77
C ILE A 83 -3.23 9.88 9.22
N ASN A 84 -4.54 9.90 9.50
CA ASN A 84 -5.23 11.09 10.00
C ASN A 84 -4.73 11.48 11.40
N ASN A 85 -4.59 10.52 12.31
CA ASN A 85 -4.09 10.79 13.66
C ASN A 85 -2.65 11.34 13.66
N GLN A 86 -1.78 10.89 12.73
CA GLN A 86 -0.44 11.45 12.55
C GLN A 86 -0.47 12.87 11.96
N LYS A 87 -1.33 13.14 10.97
CA LYS A 87 -1.51 14.50 10.43
C LYS A 87 -2.04 15.47 11.48
N GLU A 88 -2.97 15.03 12.32
CA GLU A 88 -3.49 15.85 13.42
C GLU A 88 -2.40 16.23 14.42
N GLN A 89 -1.52 15.29 14.79
CA GLN A 89 -0.36 15.57 15.66
C GLN A 89 0.66 16.54 15.03
N ILE A 90 0.91 16.45 13.72
CA ILE A 90 1.79 17.38 13.01
C ILE A 90 1.15 18.77 12.90
N SER A 91 -0.16 18.84 12.65
CA SER A 91 -0.90 20.10 12.55
C SER A 91 -1.04 20.82 13.89
N SER A 92 -1.19 20.09 15.00
CA SER A 92 -1.26 20.65 16.35
C SER A 92 0.10 21.19 16.85
N LYS A 93 1.23 20.63 16.39
CA LYS A 93 2.57 21.24 16.59
C LYS A 93 2.76 22.53 15.77
N ARG A 94 2.21 22.62 14.54
CA ARG A 94 2.27 23.86 13.72
C ARG A 94 1.33 24.97 14.21
N LYS A 95 0.20 24.63 14.84
CA LYS A 95 -0.78 25.61 15.34
C LYS A 95 -0.30 26.46 16.53
N LYS A 96 0.79 26.10 17.21
CA LYS A 96 1.37 26.93 18.29
C LYS A 96 2.15 28.15 17.80
N GLY A 97 2.30 28.34 16.47
CA GLY A 97 3.02 29.49 15.90
C GLY A 97 2.28 30.25 14.80
N LEU A 98 1.01 29.95 14.51
CA LEU A 98 0.29 30.61 13.42
C LEU A 98 -0.76 31.56 14.00
N GLN A 99 -0.39 32.84 14.06
CA GLN A 99 -1.31 33.95 14.26
C GLN A 99 -2.52 33.82 13.31
N GLN A 100 -3.70 34.21 13.81
CA GLN A 100 -4.99 34.17 13.13
C GLN A 100 -4.91 34.59 11.67
N SER A 101 -4.98 33.63 10.74
CA SER A 101 -5.28 33.95 9.35
C SER A 101 -6.76 34.34 9.27
N GLN A 102 -7.01 35.59 8.91
CA GLN A 102 -8.33 36.16 8.72
C GLN A 102 -9.22 35.22 7.90
N THR A 103 -10.40 34.92 8.42
CA THR A 103 -11.46 34.18 7.77
C THR A 103 -11.85 34.90 6.48
N LYS A 104 -11.42 34.37 5.33
CA LYS A 104 -11.94 34.83 4.04
C LYS A 104 -13.43 34.49 3.99
N ILE A 105 -14.26 35.51 4.12
CA ILE A 105 -15.71 35.42 3.94
C ILE A 105 -15.93 35.15 2.46
N PHE A 106 -16.24 33.90 2.12
CA PHE A 106 -16.66 33.54 0.76
C PHE A 106 -18.08 34.07 0.56
N LYS A 107 -18.26 34.91 -0.46
CA LYS A 107 -19.60 35.34 -0.86
C LYS A 107 -20.38 34.09 -1.31
N PRO A 108 -21.64 33.91 -0.87
CA PRO A 108 -22.44 32.78 -1.32
C PRO A 108 -22.65 32.89 -2.82
N VAL A 109 -22.10 31.92 -3.57
CA VAL A 109 -22.34 31.80 -5.01
C VAL A 109 -23.73 31.23 -5.18
N ASN A 110 -24.61 32.01 -5.80
CA ASN A 110 -25.98 31.58 -6.09
C ASN A 110 -25.93 30.56 -7.25
N LEU A 111 -26.46 29.36 -7.03
CA LEU A 111 -26.40 28.23 -7.98
C LEU A 111 -27.62 28.16 -8.92
N ASP A 112 -28.47 29.18 -8.90
CA ASP A 112 -29.68 29.27 -9.73
C ASP A 112 -29.33 29.65 -11.17
N PHE A 113 -28.66 28.76 -11.89
CA PHE A 113 -28.40 28.92 -13.32
C PHE A 113 -29.47 28.19 -14.14
N LYS A 114 -30.33 28.96 -14.83
CA LYS A 114 -31.24 28.42 -15.84
C LYS A 114 -30.51 28.31 -17.17
N TYR A 115 -30.04 27.11 -17.52
CA TYR A 115 -29.33 26.88 -18.79
C TYR A 115 -30.26 27.15 -19.98
N ARG A 116 -29.87 28.09 -20.86
CA ARG A 116 -30.65 28.48 -22.05
C ARG A 116 -30.72 27.37 -23.12
N LYS A 117 -29.77 26.44 -23.10
CA LYS A 117 -29.66 25.30 -24.04
C LYS A 117 -29.18 24.05 -23.27
N SER A 118 -29.55 22.86 -23.75
CA SER A 118 -29.05 21.62 -23.17
C SER A 118 -27.52 21.56 -23.31
N ILE A 119 -26.84 21.12 -22.25
CA ILE A 119 -25.37 20.99 -22.23
C ILE A 119 -24.93 19.80 -23.09
N ILE A 120 -25.82 18.82 -23.23
CA ILE A 120 -25.62 17.58 -23.96
C ILE A 120 -26.71 17.37 -25.02
N LYS A 121 -26.33 16.72 -26.12
CA LYS A 121 -27.22 16.23 -27.19
C LYS A 121 -26.91 14.75 -27.46
N LYS A 122 -27.85 14.03 -28.06
CA LYS A 122 -27.68 12.62 -28.44
C LYS A 122 -27.33 12.55 -29.93
N CYS A 123 -26.34 11.75 -30.29
CA CYS A 123 -26.05 11.49 -31.70
C CYS A 123 -27.13 10.58 -32.29
N GLU A 124 -27.79 11.01 -33.36
CA GLU A 124 -28.83 10.21 -34.04
C GLU A 124 -28.27 8.93 -34.64
N ASN A 125 -27.03 8.97 -35.14
CA ASN A 125 -26.43 7.84 -35.85
C ASN A 125 -25.91 6.72 -34.95
N CYS A 126 -25.42 7.03 -33.74
CA CYS A 126 -24.84 6.02 -32.83
C CYS A 126 -25.42 6.01 -31.41
N GLY A 127 -26.37 6.90 -31.10
CA GLY A 127 -27.03 6.96 -29.81
C GLY A 127 -26.18 7.49 -28.64
N ASN A 128 -24.91 7.82 -28.86
CA ASN A 128 -24.02 8.33 -27.82
C ASN A 128 -24.37 9.76 -27.41
N ILE A 129 -24.21 10.03 -26.10
CA ILE A 129 -24.37 11.36 -25.52
C ILE A 129 -23.10 12.16 -25.77
N VAL A 130 -23.24 13.32 -26.40
CA VAL A 130 -22.14 14.21 -26.78
C VAL A 130 -22.42 15.62 -26.31
N PRO A 131 -21.37 16.44 -26.05
CA PRO A 131 -21.56 17.83 -25.69
C PRO A 131 -22.22 18.62 -26.83
N ASN A 132 -23.03 19.63 -26.49
CA ASN A 132 -23.78 20.40 -27.48
C ASN A 132 -22.87 21.14 -28.48
N PHE A 133 -21.67 21.53 -28.07
CA PHE A 133 -20.70 22.26 -28.88
C PHE A 133 -19.95 21.40 -29.92
N VAL A 134 -20.23 20.09 -29.99
CA VAL A 134 -19.56 19.17 -30.91
C VAL A 134 -20.45 18.92 -32.12
N ASP A 135 -19.97 19.26 -33.31
CA ASP A 135 -20.70 19.07 -34.56
C ASP A 135 -20.47 17.69 -35.19
N ILE A 136 -19.38 17.01 -34.83
CA ILE A 136 -19.01 15.70 -35.37
C ILE A 136 -18.90 14.69 -34.23
N CYS A 137 -19.64 13.59 -34.29
CA CYS A 137 -19.62 12.59 -33.22
C CYS A 137 -18.23 11.94 -33.10
N PRO A 138 -17.59 11.93 -31.91
CA PRO A 138 -16.28 11.32 -31.72
C PRO A 138 -16.28 9.79 -31.89
N PHE A 139 -17.47 9.17 -31.82
CA PHE A 139 -17.62 7.72 -31.93
C PHE A 139 -17.87 7.26 -33.36
N CYS A 140 -18.82 7.88 -34.07
CA CYS A 140 -19.18 7.47 -35.42
C CYS A 140 -18.67 8.40 -36.53
N LYS A 141 -18.01 9.51 -36.19
CA LYS A 141 -17.46 10.52 -37.12
C LYS A 141 -18.47 11.16 -38.07
N ASN A 142 -19.77 10.89 -37.89
CA ASN A 142 -20.84 11.51 -38.66
C ASN A 142 -21.20 12.86 -38.04
N GLN A 143 -21.67 13.78 -38.90
CA GLN A 143 -22.18 15.07 -38.48
C GLN A 143 -23.45 14.88 -37.65
N ILE A 144 -23.55 15.63 -36.55
CA ILE A 144 -24.69 15.62 -35.65
C ILE A 144 -25.64 16.72 -36.12
N ILE A 145 -26.61 16.33 -36.95
CA ILE A 145 -27.70 17.20 -37.39
C ILE A 145 -28.64 17.39 -36.20
N TYR A 146 -29.12 18.61 -36.02
CA TYR A 146 -29.91 19.06 -34.86
C TYR A 146 -31.40 18.88 -35.10
#